data_AF-A0AAD3DLN9-F1
#
_entry.id   AF-A0AAD3DLN9-F1
#
_cell.length_a   1.000
_cell.length_b   1.000
_cell.length_c   1.000
_cell.angle_alpha   90.00
_cell.angle_beta   90.00
_cell.angle_gamma   90.00
#
_symmetry.space_group_name_H-M   'P 1'
#
loop_
_entity.id
_entity.type
_entity.pdbx_description
1 polymer ?
#
loop_
_entity_poly.entity_id
_entity_poly.type
_entity_poly.pdbx_seq_one_letter_code
_entity_poly.pdbx_strand_id
1 'polypeptide(L)'
;LFLVSIGTHERSKDFAEVTGFPRDSLFADPENALYDALGLVRSVGATFFSIETPLALKRRVEEGRTADLAEVFQRWQPWIPPRSEQALQQGGLFLFEGDKVLLSHRDKATAAHAD
;
A
#
# COMPACT_ATOMS: atom_id res chain seq x y z
N LEU A 1 13.43 -9.55 2.24
CA LEU A 1 12.32 -8.83 1.57
C LEU A 1 12.57 -7.35 1.78
N PHE A 2 12.60 -6.57 0.70
CA PHE A 2 12.64 -5.11 0.80
C PHE A 2 11.25 -4.58 0.45
N LEU A 3 10.76 -3.61 1.23
CA LEU A 3 9.54 -2.90 0.95
C LEU A 3 9.90 -1.49 0.52
N VAL A 4 9.40 -1.07 -0.64
CA VAL A 4 9.46 0.32 -1.08
C VAL A 4 8.03 0.84 -1.11
N SER A 5 7.77 1.89 -0.33
CA SER A 5 6.43 2.48 -0.19
C SER A 5 6.43 3.93 -0.64
N ILE A 6 5.36 4.35 -1.30
CA ILE A 6 5.12 5.78 -1.52
C ILE A 6 4.81 6.45 -0.19
N GLY A 7 5.51 7.54 0.10
CA GLY A 7 5.35 8.28 1.34
C GLY A 7 6.63 9.01 1.74
N THR A 8 6.52 9.87 2.75
CA THR A 8 7.69 10.57 3.29
C THR A 8 8.53 9.65 4.17
N HIS A 9 9.80 10.01 4.37
CA HIS A 9 10.68 9.33 5.33
C HIS A 9 10.17 9.39 6.77
N GLU A 10 9.37 10.40 7.11
CA GLU A 10 8.72 10.49 8.42
C GLU A 10 7.64 9.41 8.55
N ARG A 11 6.78 9.27 7.54
CA ARG A 11 5.72 8.27 7.53
C ARG A 11 6.24 6.83 7.51
N SER A 12 7.39 6.57 6.89
CA SER A 12 8.01 5.24 6.96
C SER A 12 8.48 4.88 8.37
N LYS A 13 8.87 5.86 9.19
CA LYS A 13 9.19 5.64 10.61
C LYS A 13 7.94 5.26 11.40
N ASP A 14 6.84 6.00 11.20
CA ASP A 14 5.55 5.69 11.84
C ASP A 14 5.09 4.27 11.51
N PHE A 15 5.17 3.90 10.23
CA PHE A 15 4.82 2.55 9.77
C PHE A 15 5.66 1.48 10.45
N ALA A 16 6.99 1.65 10.50
CA ALA A 16 7.89 0.70 11.14
C ALA A 16 7.64 0.58 12.66
N GLU A 17 7.32 1.69 13.34
CA GLU A 17 7.00 1.69 14.77
C GLU A 17 5.71 0.95 15.08
N VAL A 18 4.67 1.16 14.27
CA VAL A 18 3.36 0.54 14.48
C VAL A 18 3.36 -0.95 14.11
N THR A 19 4.09 -1.33 13.06
CA THR A 19 4.07 -2.70 12.50
C THR A 19 5.22 -3.58 12.99
N GLY A 20 6.30 -2.99 13.51
CA GLY A 20 7.53 -3.69 13.82
C GLY A 20 8.34 -4.10 12.57
N PHE A 21 8.00 -3.60 11.38
CA PHE A 21 8.70 -3.94 10.14
C PHE A 21 10.18 -3.47 10.22
N PRO A 22 11.16 -4.29 9.78
CA PRO A 22 12.58 -3.93 9.87
C PRO A 22 12.90 -2.66 9.06
N ARG A 23 13.40 -1.62 9.75
CA ARG A 23 13.70 -0.31 9.13
C ARG A 23 14.73 -0.40 8.02
N ASP A 24 15.74 -1.25 8.18
CA ASP A 24 16.79 -1.47 7.17
C ASP A 24 16.26 -2.14 5.89
N SER A 25 15.03 -2.66 5.94
CA SER A 25 14.35 -3.26 4.80
C SER A 25 13.23 -2.37 4.23
N LEU A 26 13.05 -1.15 4.74
CA LEU A 26 11.98 -0.24 4.35
C LEU A 26 12.53 1.04 3.71
N PHE A 27 12.13 1.29 2.47
CA PHE A 27 12.48 2.50 1.73
C PHE A 27 11.24 3.35 1.45
N ALA A 28 11.35 4.64 1.74
CA ALA A 28 10.35 5.62 1.36
C ALA A 28 10.67 6.16 -0.04
N ASP A 29 9.67 6.21 -0.91
CA ASP A 29 9.74 6.82 -2.24
C ASP A 29 8.77 8.01 -2.32
N PRO A 30 9.17 9.20 -1.83
CA PRO A 30 8.29 10.37 -1.78
C PRO A 30 7.83 10.83 -3.17
N GLU A 31 8.65 10.57 -4.19
CA GLU A 31 8.44 11.05 -5.56
C GLU A 31 7.84 9.98 -6.48
N ASN A 32 7.50 8.79 -5.99
CA ASN A 32 6.98 7.66 -6.80
C ASN A 32 7.96 7.26 -7.93
N ALA A 33 9.25 7.59 -7.80
CA ALA A 33 10.22 7.42 -8.87
C ALA A 33 10.44 5.94 -9.23
N LEU A 34 10.42 5.05 -8.23
CA LEU A 34 10.57 3.61 -8.46
C LEU A 34 9.31 3.04 -9.14
N TYR A 35 8.14 3.47 -8.68
CA TYR A 35 6.86 3.00 -9.19
C TYR A 35 6.67 3.41 -10.66
N ASP A 36 7.06 4.63 -11.03
CA ASP A 36 7.13 5.09 -12.41
C ASP A 36 8.15 4.28 -13.23
N ALA A 37 9.35 4.04 -12.70
CA ALA A 37 10.39 3.25 -13.38
C ALA A 37 9.97 1.79 -13.64
N LEU A 38 9.22 1.17 -12.73
CA LEU A 38 8.71 -0.19 -12.85
C LEU A 38 7.44 -0.29 -13.73
N GLY A 39 6.88 0.85 -14.15
CA GLY A 39 5.64 0.92 -14.91
C GLY A 39 4.47 0.33 -14.15
N LEU A 40 4.37 0.60 -12.84
CA LEU A 40 3.26 0.13 -12.01
C LEU A 40 1.95 0.83 -12.37
N VAL A 41 0.83 0.14 -12.13
CA VAL A 41 -0.48 0.62 -12.57
C VAL A 41 -0.85 1.89 -11.82
N ARG A 42 -0.98 2.97 -12.59
CA ARG A 42 -1.61 4.22 -12.17
C ARG A 42 -3.09 4.10 -12.50
N SER A 43 -3.95 3.97 -11.48
CA SER A 43 -5.41 3.81 -11.58
C SER A 43 -5.96 2.40 -11.88
N VAL A 44 -6.78 1.92 -10.95
CA VAL A 44 -8.13 1.43 -11.28
C VAL A 44 -9.09 2.25 -10.42
N GLY A 45 -9.69 3.29 -11.01
CA GLY A 45 -10.46 4.35 -10.33
C GLY A 45 -11.73 3.91 -9.59
N ALA A 46 -11.95 2.62 -9.35
CA ALA A 46 -13.15 2.12 -8.69
C ALA A 46 -13.01 2.02 -7.16
N THR A 47 -11.84 1.70 -6.60
CA THR A 47 -11.79 1.29 -5.18
C THR A 47 -11.72 2.47 -4.20
N PHE A 48 -10.97 3.53 -4.48
CA PHE A 48 -10.87 4.68 -3.56
C PHE A 48 -11.95 5.76 -3.73
N PHE A 49 -12.67 5.78 -4.86
CA PHE A 49 -13.76 6.74 -5.12
C PHE A 49 -15.16 6.10 -5.13
N SER A 50 -15.29 4.77 -5.03
CA SER A 50 -16.62 4.17 -4.94
C SER A 50 -17.16 4.23 -3.52
N ILE A 51 -18.47 4.48 -3.46
CA ILE A 51 -19.32 4.32 -2.27
C ILE A 51 -19.21 2.89 -1.70
N GLU A 52 -18.65 1.94 -2.44
CA GLU A 52 -18.44 0.55 -2.02
C GLU A 52 -17.37 0.38 -0.94
N THR A 53 -16.33 1.22 -0.85
CA THR A 53 -15.32 1.08 0.22
C THR A 53 -15.88 1.39 1.60
N PRO A 54 -16.58 2.52 1.80
CA PRO A 54 -17.35 2.75 3.03
C PRO A 54 -18.41 1.66 3.28
N LEU A 55 -19.07 1.15 2.23
CA LEU A 55 -20.09 0.10 2.35
C LEU A 55 -19.51 -1.29 2.65
N ALA A 56 -18.30 -1.61 2.20
CA ALA A 56 -17.61 -2.86 2.48
C ALA A 56 -17.09 -2.86 3.91
N LEU A 57 -16.54 -1.73 4.37
CA LEU A 57 -16.23 -1.51 5.78
C LEU A 57 -17.50 -1.60 6.64
N LYS A 58 -18.61 -0.99 6.21
CA LYS A 58 -19.92 -1.08 6.89
C LYS A 58 -20.47 -2.51 6.93
N ARG A 59 -20.45 -3.25 5.80
CA ARG A 59 -20.88 -4.66 5.75
C ARG A 59 -20.04 -5.56 6.65
N ARG A 60 -18.72 -5.34 6.69
CA ARG A 60 -17.83 -6.08 7.59
C ARG A 60 -18.12 -5.78 9.07
N VAL A 61 -18.51 -4.55 9.38
CA VAL A 61 -19.00 -4.15 10.70
C VAL A 61 -20.33 -4.85 11.05
N GLU A 62 -21.27 -4.89 10.11
CA GLU A 62 -22.56 -5.59 10.27
C GLU A 62 -22.40 -7.11 10.47
N GLU A 63 -21.37 -7.71 9.87
CA GLU A 63 -21.04 -9.14 10.01
C GLU A 63 -20.25 -9.50 11.28
N GLY A 64 -19.98 -8.52 12.17
CA GLY A 64 -19.30 -8.77 13.46
C GLY A 64 -17.81 -9.10 13.34
N ARG A 65 -17.20 -8.95 12.16
CA ARG A 65 -15.77 -9.16 11.89
C ARG A 65 -14.97 -7.89 12.19
N THR A 66 -15.10 -7.40 13.42
CA THR A 66 -14.62 -6.07 13.84
C THR A 66 -13.56 -6.08 14.94
N ALA A 67 -13.29 -7.23 15.57
CA ALA A 67 -12.33 -7.32 16.66
C ALA A 67 -10.91 -6.92 16.21
N ASP A 68 -10.51 -7.35 15.02
CA ASP A 68 -9.28 -6.98 14.33
C ASP A 68 -9.30 -5.51 13.87
N LEU A 69 -10.45 -5.04 13.37
CA LEU A 69 -10.60 -3.65 12.93
C LEU A 69 -10.52 -2.64 14.07
N ALA A 70 -11.09 -2.94 15.24
CA ALA A 70 -11.06 -2.04 16.38
C ALA A 70 -9.63 -1.76 16.84
N GLU A 71 -8.76 -2.78 16.83
CA GLU A 71 -7.33 -2.61 17.12
C GLU A 71 -6.62 -1.76 16.05
N VAL A 72 -6.90 -2.02 14.76
CA VAL A 72 -6.29 -1.28 13.65
C VAL A 72 -6.74 0.18 13.62
N PHE A 73 -8.03 0.46 13.85
CA PHE A 73 -8.57 1.82 13.86
C PHE A 73 -7.98 2.67 14.99
N GLN A 74 -7.61 2.08 16.15
CA GLN A 74 -6.96 2.83 17.23
C GLN A 74 -5.57 3.35 16.87
N ARG A 75 -4.88 2.68 15.93
CA ARG A 75 -3.53 3.06 15.49
C ARG A 75 -3.54 3.73 14.11
N TRP A 76 -4.69 3.77 13.45
CA TRP A 76 -4.81 4.32 12.11
C TRP A 76 -4.67 5.84 12.14
N GLN A 77 -3.67 6.33 11.41
CA GLN A 77 -3.44 7.76 11.24
C GLN A 77 -3.76 8.13 9.79
N PRO A 78 -4.85 8.89 9.53
CA PRO A 78 -5.19 9.29 8.18
C PRO A 78 -4.07 10.16 7.62
N TRP A 79 -3.66 9.84 6.41
CA TRP A 79 -2.62 10.58 5.71
C TRP A 79 -3.03 10.77 4.26
N ILE A 80 -2.93 12.01 3.79
CA ILE A 80 -3.20 12.37 2.40
C ILE A 80 -1.85 12.61 1.73
N PRO A 81 -1.52 11.88 0.65
CA PRO A 81 -0.28 12.10 -0.05
C PRO A 81 -0.23 13.51 -0.64
N PRO A 82 0.96 14.16 -0.68
CA PRO A 82 1.12 15.48 -1.28
C PRO A 82 0.66 15.55 -2.74
N ARG A 83 0.79 14.44 -3.48
CA ARG A 83 0.33 14.30 -4.86
C ARG A 83 -0.84 13.33 -4.92
N SER A 84 -2.00 13.79 -5.39
CA SER A 84 -3.23 13.00 -5.40
C SER A 84 -3.16 11.71 -6.23
N GLU A 85 -2.36 11.71 -7.30
CA GLU A 85 -2.08 10.53 -8.14
C GLU A 85 -1.45 9.37 -7.36
N GLN A 86 -0.69 9.65 -6.30
CA GLN A 86 -0.07 8.64 -5.45
C GLN A 86 -1.09 7.83 -4.66
N ALA A 87 -2.27 8.40 -4.39
CA ALA A 87 -3.33 7.71 -3.66
C ALA A 87 -3.94 6.54 -4.46
N LEU A 88 -3.77 6.53 -5.79
CA LEU A 88 -4.37 5.55 -6.70
C LEU A 88 -3.36 4.56 -7.26
N GLN A 89 -2.10 4.67 -6.83
CA GLN A 89 -1.03 3.81 -7.30
C GLN A 89 -1.23 2.38 -6.81
N GLN A 90 -1.05 1.40 -7.70
CA GLN A 90 -1.00 -0.01 -7.36
C GLN A 90 0.43 -0.48 -7.12
N GLY A 91 0.56 -1.47 -6.24
CA GLY A 91 1.83 -2.10 -5.91
C GLY A 91 2.21 -3.22 -6.87
N GLY A 92 3.16 -4.03 -6.42
CA GLY A 92 3.60 -5.23 -7.10
C GLY A 92 4.75 -5.89 -6.34
N LEU A 93 5.15 -7.05 -6.83
CA LEU A 93 6.26 -7.83 -6.30
C LEU A 93 7.26 -8.12 -7.42
N PHE A 94 8.54 -7.90 -7.14
CA PHE A 94 9.63 -8.13 -8.08
C PHE A 94 10.73 -8.91 -7.37
N LEU A 95 11.17 -10.00 -8.00
CA LEU A 95 12.29 -10.81 -7.55
C LEU A 95 13.45 -10.61 -8.53
N PHE A 96 14.60 -10.22 -7.98
CA PHE A 96 15.81 -9.97 -8.75
C PHE A 96 16.90 -10.99 -8.41
N GLU A 97 17.65 -11.41 -9.41
CA GLU A 97 18.94 -12.09 -9.28
C GLU A 97 19.99 -11.24 -10.02
N GLY A 98 20.75 -10.45 -9.26
CA GLY A 98 21.61 -9.43 -9.84
C GLY A 98 20.80 -8.38 -10.62
N ASP A 99 21.08 -8.24 -11.91
CA ASP A 99 20.39 -7.35 -12.84
C ASP A 99 19.19 -8.00 -13.55
N LYS A 100 18.94 -9.30 -13.30
CA LYS A 100 17.84 -10.04 -13.93
C LYS A 100 16.60 -10.04 -13.05
N VAL A 101 15.44 -9.81 -13.67
CA VAL A 101 14.15 -10.04 -13.04
C VAL A 101 13.78 -11.50 -13.23
N LEU A 102 13.74 -12.26 -12.13
CA LEU A 102 13.30 -13.66 -12.13
C LEU A 102 11.78 -13.78 -12.09
N LEU A 103 11.12 -12.88 -11.36
CA LEU A 103 9.66 -12.84 -11.24
C LEU A 103 9.18 -11.40 -11.13
N SER A 104 8.09 -11.08 -11.81
CA SER A 104 7.38 -9.83 -11.61
C SER A 104 5.88 -10.07 -11.55
N HIS A 105 5.24 -9.56 -10.51
CA HIS A 105 3.80 -9.43 -10.36
C HIS A 105 3.46 -7.95 -10.22
N ARG A 106 2.47 -7.49 -10.97
CA ARG A 106 1.92 -6.14 -10.84
C ARG A 106 0.49 -6.27 -10.36
N ASP A 107 0.16 -5.56 -9.29
CA ASP A 107 -1.18 -5.61 -8.73
C ASP A 107 -2.13 -5.00 -9.75
N LYS A 108 -3.12 -5.80 -10.18
CA LYS A 108 -4.08 -5.37 -11.22
C LYS A 108 -5.11 -4.37 -10.69
N ALA A 109 -5.35 -4.36 -9.39
CA ALA A 109 -6.28 -3.51 -8.68
C ALA A 109 -5.95 -3.49 -7.18
N THR A 110 -6.58 -2.59 -6.44
CA THR A 110 -6.42 -2.54 -4.98
C THR A 110 -6.76 -3.89 -4.36
N ALA A 111 -5.90 -4.37 -3.46
CA ALA A 111 -5.98 -5.68 -2.81
C ALA A 111 -5.77 -6.91 -3.71
N ALA A 112 -5.35 -6.76 -4.98
CA ALA A 112 -5.01 -7.87 -5.88
C ALA A 112 -3.50 -8.21 -5.82
N HIS A 113 -3.02 -8.49 -4.61
CA HIS A 113 -1.61 -8.76 -4.31
C HIS A 113 -1.14 -10.12 -4.85
N ALA A 114 0.17 -10.34 -4.89
CA ALA A 114 0.75 -11.65 -5.20
C ALA A 114 0.51 -12.63 -4.04
N ASP A 115 0.05 -13.85 -4.35
CA ASP A 115 -0.17 -14.95 -3.39
C ASP A 115 1.06 -15.89 -3.31
#